data_AF-A0A9Q0ZLA2-F1
#
_entry.id   AF-A0A9Q0ZLA2-F1
#
_cell.length_a   1.000
_cell.length_b   1.000
_cell.length_c   1.000
_cell.angle_alpha   90.00
_cell.angle_beta   90.00
_cell.angle_gamma   90.00
#
_symmetry.space_group_name_H-M   'P 1'
#
loop_
_entity.id
_entity.type
_entity.pdbx_description
1 polymer ?
#
loop_
_entity_poly.entity_id
_entity_poly.type
_entity_poly.pdbx_seq_one_letter_code
_entity_poly.pdbx_strand_id
1 'polypeptide(L)'
;MEASSDRSQPVSQPPLYDLIILGASGFTGKYVIREALKFLNVPSSPLKSLALAGRNPAKLAQTLKWASHPDHPPPIPILTAETADPASLHHLCSQSKLILNCVGPFRLHGEPVVAACAETGCDYLDICGEPEFMERMEVKYHEKAMETGSLVISACGFDSVPAELGWMFNSKQWVGPAAPNQIEAYLSLESEKRIVGNFGTYESAVLGVANAEQLVELRRSRPKRARPAIPGPFPPKGPIIDHQKEIGLWAVKLPSADSIVVRRTLATLTENPRGLPGLDESLEQIEKREAFWSTIKPAHFGVKLGSKTLLGIFRFIAVGMFIGLLGSNAIGRWLLLKFPSFFSLGWFRKKGPSEDEVRSASFKMWFVGRGFSDMNVSRDKSKT
;
A
#
# COMPACT_ATOMS: atom_id res chain seq x y z
N MET A 1 49.21 -5.69 35.88
CA MET A 1 48.38 -6.79 35.34
C MET A 1 46.93 -6.41 35.56
N GLU A 2 46.27 -5.89 34.54
CA GLU A 2 44.84 -6.12 34.33
C GLU A 2 44.55 -5.75 32.87
N ALA A 3 44.20 -6.77 32.10
CA ALA A 3 43.93 -6.69 30.68
C ALA A 3 42.42 -6.79 30.44
N SER A 4 41.96 -5.93 29.54
CA SER A 4 40.83 -6.05 28.61
C SER A 4 39.47 -6.59 29.08
N SER A 5 38.41 -5.84 28.73
CA SER A 5 37.56 -6.28 27.60
C SER A 5 36.88 -5.08 26.94
N ASP A 6 37.52 -4.55 25.91
CA ASP A 6 36.85 -3.75 24.88
C ASP A 6 35.97 -4.71 24.05
N ARG A 7 34.65 -4.70 24.28
CA ARG A 7 33.69 -5.41 23.43
C ARG A 7 33.38 -4.52 22.22
N SER A 8 34.32 -4.43 21.29
CA SER A 8 33.98 -4.03 19.92
C SER A 8 33.06 -5.10 19.34
N GLN A 9 31.80 -4.75 19.10
CA GLN A 9 30.93 -5.60 18.29
C GLN A 9 31.55 -5.75 16.90
N PRO A 10 31.52 -6.95 16.29
CA PRO A 10 32.03 -7.12 14.94
C PRO A 10 31.20 -6.23 14.01
N VAL A 11 31.86 -5.29 13.33
CA VAL A 11 31.25 -4.51 12.25
C VAL A 11 30.77 -5.50 11.20
N SER A 12 29.46 -5.72 11.13
CA SER A 12 28.84 -6.58 10.12
C SER A 12 29.25 -6.05 8.75
N GLN A 13 29.74 -6.94 7.87
CA GLN A 13 30.03 -6.55 6.49
C GLN A 13 28.77 -5.91 5.87
N PRO A 14 28.91 -4.82 5.10
CA PRO A 14 27.76 -4.18 4.49
C PRO A 14 27.01 -5.19 3.60
N PRO A 15 25.67 -5.17 3.59
CA PRO A 15 24.89 -6.11 2.79
C PRO A 15 25.28 -6.04 1.31
N LEU A 16 25.25 -7.19 0.64
CA LEU A 16 25.64 -7.33 -0.77
C LEU A 16 24.71 -6.56 -1.72
N TYR A 17 23.41 -6.52 -1.40
CA TYR A 17 22.37 -5.96 -2.24
C TYR A 17 21.72 -4.74 -1.59
N ASP A 18 21.65 -3.61 -2.29
CA ASP A 18 20.82 -2.49 -1.84
C ASP A 18 19.34 -2.87 -1.85
N LEU A 19 18.93 -3.67 -2.84
CA LEU A 19 17.54 -4.12 -2.99
C LEU A 19 17.46 -5.57 -3.48
N ILE A 20 16.62 -6.36 -2.83
CA ILE A 20 16.12 -7.63 -3.37
C ILE A 20 14.63 -7.50 -3.67
N ILE A 21 14.22 -7.85 -4.90
CA ILE A 21 12.81 -7.96 -5.27
C ILE A 21 12.34 -9.41 -5.08
N LEU A 22 11.58 -9.65 -4.01
CA LEU A 22 11.00 -10.97 -3.71
C LEU A 22 9.63 -11.11 -4.39
N GLY A 23 9.38 -12.24 -5.07
CA GLY A 23 8.16 -12.42 -5.87
C GLY A 23 8.26 -11.76 -7.25
N ALA A 24 9.48 -11.55 -7.73
CA ALA A 24 9.79 -10.86 -8.98
C ALA A 24 9.12 -11.50 -10.23
N SER A 25 8.86 -12.81 -10.21
CA SER A 25 8.18 -13.52 -11.32
C SER A 25 6.65 -13.39 -11.33
N GLY A 26 6.08 -12.64 -10.38
CA GLY A 26 4.66 -12.32 -10.30
C GLY A 26 4.22 -11.25 -11.30
N PHE A 27 2.90 -11.03 -11.40
CA PHE A 27 2.35 -10.05 -12.35
C PHE A 27 2.82 -8.62 -12.05
N THR A 28 2.78 -8.16 -10.80
CA THR A 28 3.28 -6.83 -10.45
C THR A 28 4.80 -6.82 -10.38
N GLY A 29 5.40 -7.90 -9.84
CA GLY A 29 6.85 -8.04 -9.70
C GLY A 29 7.63 -7.76 -10.99
N LYS A 30 7.16 -8.24 -12.15
CA LYS A 30 7.83 -7.97 -13.43
C LYS A 30 7.88 -6.48 -13.80
N TYR A 31 6.85 -5.71 -13.46
CA TYR A 31 6.84 -4.26 -13.69
C TYR A 31 7.74 -3.54 -12.68
N VAL A 32 7.79 -4.03 -11.44
CA VAL A 32 8.75 -3.52 -10.44
C VAL A 32 10.18 -3.71 -10.92
N ILE A 33 10.53 -4.86 -11.50
CA ILE A 33 11.85 -5.07 -12.12
C ILE A 33 12.09 -4.01 -13.21
N ARG A 34 11.14 -3.86 -14.14
CA ARG A 34 11.29 -2.91 -15.26
C ARG A 34 11.52 -1.47 -14.78
N GLU A 35 10.83 -1.05 -13.73
CA GLU A 35 11.03 0.28 -13.16
C GLU A 35 12.37 0.36 -12.39
N ALA A 36 12.72 -0.65 -11.58
CA ALA A 36 13.99 -0.68 -10.85
C ALA A 36 15.21 -0.64 -11.77
N LEU A 37 15.15 -1.28 -12.95
CA LEU A 37 16.20 -1.25 -13.96
C LEU A 37 16.54 0.18 -14.44
N LYS A 38 15.58 1.11 -14.43
CA LYS A 38 15.82 2.51 -14.83
C LYS A 38 16.69 3.27 -13.83
N PHE A 39 16.76 2.79 -12.59
CA PHE A 39 17.58 3.38 -11.53
C PHE A 39 18.94 2.71 -11.42
N LEU A 40 19.08 1.50 -11.97
CA LEU A 40 20.35 0.78 -11.98
C LEU A 40 21.33 1.48 -12.93
N ASN A 41 22.59 1.65 -12.51
CA ASN A 41 23.65 2.36 -13.25
C ASN A 41 23.43 3.87 -13.47
N VAL A 42 22.43 4.47 -12.83
CA VAL A 42 22.30 5.94 -12.82
C VAL A 42 23.24 6.52 -11.75
N PRO A 43 24.15 7.45 -12.08
CA PRO A 43 25.16 7.95 -11.13
C PRO A 43 24.55 8.50 -9.83
N SER A 44 23.45 9.26 -9.94
CA SER A 44 22.73 9.84 -8.80
C SER A 44 21.79 8.88 -8.07
N SER A 45 21.53 7.69 -8.61
CA SER A 45 20.62 6.72 -7.98
C SER A 45 21.26 6.09 -6.74
N PRO A 46 20.52 5.95 -5.62
CA PRO A 46 21.01 5.20 -4.46
C PRO A 46 21.03 3.68 -4.70
N LEU A 47 20.33 3.19 -5.72
CA LEU A 47 20.27 1.76 -6.07
C LEU A 47 21.49 1.38 -6.93
N LYS A 48 22.49 0.73 -6.32
CA LYS A 48 23.72 0.29 -7.00
C LYS A 48 23.76 -1.22 -7.21
N SER A 49 23.19 -2.00 -6.30
CA SER A 49 23.10 -3.46 -6.43
C SER A 49 21.67 -3.97 -6.25
N LEU A 50 21.26 -4.85 -7.17
CA LEU A 50 19.92 -5.42 -7.25
C LEU A 50 20.01 -6.94 -7.40
N ALA A 51 19.13 -7.69 -6.74
CA ALA A 51 18.91 -9.11 -7.02
C ALA A 51 17.41 -9.44 -7.09
N LEU A 52 17.09 -10.54 -7.79
CA LEU A 52 15.72 -11.05 -7.92
C LEU A 52 15.57 -12.33 -7.13
N ALA A 53 14.51 -12.45 -6.32
CA ALA A 53 14.29 -13.63 -5.49
C ALA A 53 12.93 -14.30 -5.74
N GLY A 54 12.93 -15.63 -5.68
CA GLY A 54 11.72 -16.45 -5.70
C GLY A 54 11.98 -17.92 -6.01
N ARG A 55 10.92 -18.71 -6.04
CA ARG A 55 11.00 -20.19 -6.08
C ARG A 55 11.47 -20.79 -7.39
N ASN A 56 11.34 -20.06 -8.51
CA ASN A 56 11.62 -20.58 -9.84
C ASN A 56 12.62 -19.68 -10.58
N PRO A 57 13.92 -20.02 -10.54
CA PRO A 57 14.98 -19.25 -11.19
C PRO A 57 14.78 -19.08 -12.70
N ALA A 58 14.30 -20.12 -13.39
CA ALA A 58 14.05 -20.05 -14.84
C ALA A 58 12.95 -19.02 -15.18
N LYS A 59 11.88 -18.96 -14.38
CA LYS A 59 10.82 -17.97 -14.55
C LYS A 59 11.29 -16.56 -14.21
N LEU A 60 12.17 -16.40 -13.22
CA LEU A 60 12.80 -15.12 -12.89
C LEU A 60 13.67 -14.62 -14.05
N ALA A 61 14.48 -15.48 -14.66
CA ALA A 61 15.29 -15.14 -15.82
C ALA A 61 14.44 -14.70 -17.03
N GLN A 62 13.34 -15.42 -17.31
CA GLN A 62 12.38 -15.01 -18.35
C GLN A 62 11.75 -13.65 -18.06
N THR A 63 11.43 -13.39 -16.80
CA THR A 63 10.81 -12.13 -16.37
C THR A 63 11.79 -10.97 -16.45
N LEU A 64 13.05 -11.18 -16.08
CA LEU A 64 14.13 -10.20 -16.25
C LEU A 64 14.30 -9.84 -17.73
N LYS A 65 14.37 -10.86 -18.62
CA LYS A 65 14.43 -10.63 -20.07
C LYS A 65 13.23 -9.82 -20.57
N TRP A 66 12.03 -10.11 -20.08
CA TRP A 66 10.83 -9.33 -20.41
C TRP A 66 10.93 -7.88 -19.92
N ALA A 67 11.38 -7.68 -18.69
CA ALA A 67 11.47 -6.38 -18.05
C ALA A 67 12.54 -5.48 -18.69
N SER A 68 13.61 -6.07 -19.23
CA SER A 68 14.69 -5.34 -19.90
C SER A 68 14.38 -4.96 -21.35
N HIS A 69 13.34 -5.54 -21.97
CA HIS A 69 13.02 -5.27 -23.37
C HIS A 69 12.73 -3.77 -23.62
N PRO A 70 13.29 -3.15 -24.69
CA PRO A 70 13.97 -3.78 -25.84
C PRO A 70 15.45 -4.12 -25.64
N ASP A 71 16.05 -3.73 -24.52
CA ASP A 71 17.46 -3.92 -24.23
C ASP A 71 17.78 -5.33 -23.74
N HIS A 72 19.08 -5.66 -23.72
CA HIS A 72 19.56 -6.89 -23.12
C HIS A 72 19.48 -6.84 -21.59
N PRO A 73 19.14 -7.95 -20.93
CA PRO A 73 19.09 -7.98 -19.47
C PRO A 73 20.49 -7.76 -18.88
N PRO A 74 20.64 -6.83 -17.92
CA PRO A 74 21.90 -6.67 -17.20
C PRO A 74 22.17 -7.91 -16.34
N PRO A 75 23.45 -8.15 -15.94
CA PRO A 75 23.82 -9.28 -15.10
C PRO A 75 23.30 -9.09 -13.67
N ILE A 76 22.05 -9.47 -13.43
CA ILE A 76 21.39 -9.40 -12.13
C ILE A 76 21.33 -10.79 -11.50
N PRO A 77 21.84 -10.96 -10.26
CA PRO A 77 21.75 -12.22 -9.54
C PRO A 77 20.30 -12.67 -9.32
N ILE A 78 20.09 -13.98 -9.48
CA ILE A 78 18.80 -14.65 -9.23
C ILE A 78 18.98 -15.58 -8.05
N LEU A 79 18.24 -15.31 -6.98
CA LEU A 79 18.29 -16.04 -5.72
C LEU A 79 17.05 -16.92 -5.59
N THR A 80 17.24 -18.16 -5.13
CA THR A 80 16.12 -19.04 -4.81
C THR A 80 15.61 -18.72 -3.42
N ALA A 81 14.30 -18.52 -3.29
CA ALA A 81 13.69 -18.26 -2.00
C ALA A 81 12.26 -18.79 -1.87
N GLU A 82 11.95 -19.33 -0.71
CA GLU A 82 10.63 -19.86 -0.34
C GLU A 82 10.15 -19.17 0.94
N THR A 83 8.98 -18.52 0.91
CA THR A 83 8.46 -17.78 2.06
C THR A 83 8.02 -18.67 3.23
N ALA A 84 7.86 -19.98 2.98
CA ALA A 84 7.58 -20.97 4.00
C ALA A 84 8.84 -21.53 4.68
N ASP A 85 10.04 -21.16 4.22
CA ASP A 85 11.31 -21.58 4.80
C ASP A 85 11.99 -20.39 5.53
N PRO A 86 11.95 -20.35 6.87
CA PRO A 86 12.60 -19.29 7.65
C PRO A 86 14.10 -19.14 7.38
N ALA A 87 14.82 -20.24 7.14
CA ALA A 87 16.26 -20.19 6.87
C ALA A 87 16.54 -19.52 5.51
N SER A 88 15.70 -19.79 4.51
CA SER A 88 15.75 -19.13 3.21
C SER A 88 15.53 -17.62 3.32
N LEU A 89 14.55 -17.19 4.12
CA LEU A 89 14.26 -15.76 4.32
C LEU A 89 15.36 -15.06 5.12
N HIS A 90 15.86 -15.67 6.19
CA HIS A 90 16.99 -15.13 6.94
C HIS A 90 18.23 -14.95 6.05
N HIS A 91 18.51 -15.93 5.18
CA HIS A 91 19.61 -15.82 4.22
C HIS A 91 19.44 -14.60 3.29
N LEU A 92 18.25 -14.41 2.71
CA LEU A 92 17.97 -13.24 1.86
C LEU A 92 18.15 -11.92 2.63
N CYS A 93 17.55 -11.81 3.81
CA CYS A 93 17.60 -10.58 4.61
C CYS A 93 19.04 -10.26 5.05
N SER A 94 19.87 -11.26 5.36
CA SER A 94 21.28 -11.03 5.71
C SER A 94 22.13 -10.49 4.55
N GLN A 95 21.65 -10.63 3.32
CA GLN A 95 22.37 -10.17 2.12
C GLN A 95 21.85 -8.84 1.58
N SER A 96 20.79 -8.26 2.15
CA SER A 96 20.17 -7.05 1.60
C SER A 96 19.96 -5.96 2.63
N LYS A 97 20.01 -4.70 2.16
CA LYS A 97 19.52 -3.55 2.93
C LYS A 97 17.99 -3.52 2.94
N LEU A 98 17.35 -3.85 1.81
CA LEU A 98 15.91 -3.73 1.63
C LEU A 98 15.33 -4.91 0.85
N ILE A 99 14.29 -5.55 1.40
CA ILE A 99 13.41 -6.47 0.68
C ILE A 99 12.17 -5.73 0.18
N LEU A 100 11.98 -5.69 -1.15
CA LEU A 100 10.70 -5.29 -1.75
C LEU A 100 9.87 -6.54 -2.05
N ASN A 101 8.86 -6.77 -1.23
CA ASN A 101 8.00 -7.94 -1.26
C ASN A 101 6.81 -7.74 -2.21
N CYS A 102 6.78 -8.54 -3.28
CA CYS A 102 5.68 -8.65 -4.23
C CYS A 102 4.91 -9.98 -4.11
N VAL A 103 5.10 -10.74 -3.02
CA VAL A 103 4.47 -12.06 -2.80
C VAL A 103 3.12 -11.88 -2.09
N GLY A 104 2.06 -11.76 -2.89
CA GLY A 104 0.68 -11.82 -2.41
C GLY A 104 0.04 -13.21 -2.57
N PRO A 105 -1.09 -13.49 -1.90
CA PRO A 105 -1.76 -12.63 -0.91
C PRO A 105 -0.95 -12.45 0.38
N PHE A 106 -0.84 -11.22 0.87
CA PHE A 106 0.09 -10.86 1.95
C PHE A 106 -0.32 -11.47 3.29
N ARG A 107 -1.63 -11.60 3.54
CA ARG A 107 -2.17 -12.35 4.69
C ARG A 107 -1.61 -13.75 4.85
N LEU A 108 -1.28 -14.42 3.73
CA LEU A 108 -0.83 -15.82 3.74
C LEU A 108 0.70 -15.93 3.69
N HIS A 109 1.37 -15.02 2.99
CA HIS A 109 2.79 -15.18 2.65
C HIS A 109 3.68 -14.03 3.15
N GLY A 110 3.11 -12.92 3.61
CA GLY A 110 3.86 -11.72 3.96
C GLY A 110 4.48 -11.77 5.36
N GLU A 111 3.83 -12.40 6.33
CA GLU A 111 4.28 -12.38 7.73
C GLU A 111 5.68 -12.98 7.92
N PRO A 112 6.01 -14.15 7.35
CA PRO A 112 7.37 -14.70 7.48
C PRO A 112 8.46 -13.75 6.95
N VAL A 113 8.15 -12.96 5.92
CA VAL A 113 9.09 -11.99 5.34
C VAL A 113 9.27 -10.79 6.28
N VAL A 114 8.18 -10.26 6.85
CA VAL A 114 8.26 -9.17 7.84
C VAL A 114 9.01 -9.62 9.08
N ALA A 115 8.75 -10.84 9.57
CA ALA A 115 9.43 -11.41 10.73
C ALA A 115 10.94 -11.48 10.49
N ALA A 116 11.37 -12.06 9.36
CA ALA A 116 12.79 -12.16 9.02
C ALA A 116 13.45 -10.78 8.91
N CYS A 117 12.82 -9.82 8.22
CA CYS A 117 13.32 -8.44 8.12
C CYS A 117 13.47 -7.77 9.49
N ALA A 118 12.44 -7.85 10.33
CA ALA A 118 12.45 -7.27 11.68
C ALA A 118 13.51 -7.93 12.58
N GLU A 119 13.73 -9.24 12.45
CA GLU A 119 14.72 -9.99 13.23
C GLU A 119 16.16 -9.67 12.83
N THR A 120 16.43 -9.48 11.52
CA THR A 120 17.80 -9.26 11.02
C THR A 120 18.18 -7.79 10.91
N GLY A 121 17.27 -6.84 11.16
CA GLY A 121 17.51 -5.42 10.90
C GLY A 121 17.49 -5.05 9.40
N CYS A 122 16.93 -5.90 8.54
CA CYS A 122 16.79 -5.62 7.11
C CYS A 122 15.50 -4.84 6.87
N ASP A 123 15.54 -3.79 6.04
CA ASP A 123 14.34 -3.02 5.74
C ASP A 123 13.35 -3.83 4.89
N TYR A 124 12.08 -3.51 5.03
CA TYR A 124 10.96 -4.15 4.36
C TYR A 124 10.07 -3.11 3.68
N LEU A 125 9.74 -3.38 2.42
CA LEU A 125 8.77 -2.63 1.62
C LEU A 125 7.79 -3.60 0.94
N ASP A 126 6.51 -3.26 0.86
CA ASP A 126 5.55 -4.02 0.05
C ASP A 126 4.54 -3.17 -0.71
N ILE A 127 3.76 -3.85 -1.56
CA ILE A 127 2.67 -3.29 -2.36
C ILE A 127 1.29 -3.72 -1.83
N CYS A 128 1.18 -3.98 -0.53
CA CYS A 128 0.02 -4.60 0.10
C CYS A 128 -1.22 -3.69 0.13
N GLY A 129 -2.39 -4.28 -0.16
CA GLY A 129 -3.70 -3.63 -0.06
C GLY A 129 -4.58 -4.26 1.03
N GLU A 130 -3.99 -4.85 2.07
CA GLU A 130 -4.68 -5.75 3.00
C GLU A 130 -4.66 -5.20 4.45
N PRO A 131 -5.70 -4.48 4.90
CA PRO A 131 -5.68 -3.76 6.19
C PRO A 131 -5.36 -4.61 7.41
N GLU A 132 -5.97 -5.80 7.52
CA GLU A 132 -5.69 -6.69 8.65
C GLU A 132 -4.24 -7.18 8.68
N PHE A 133 -3.61 -7.45 7.53
CA PHE A 133 -2.21 -7.82 7.50
C PHE A 133 -1.36 -6.65 8.01
N MET A 134 -1.56 -5.46 7.47
CA MET A 134 -0.79 -4.27 7.87
C MET A 134 -0.88 -3.98 9.36
N GLU A 135 -2.10 -3.97 9.91
CA GLU A 135 -2.32 -3.69 11.33
C GLU A 135 -1.78 -4.79 12.23
N ARG A 136 -1.80 -6.05 11.79
CA ARG A 136 -1.27 -7.20 12.55
C ARG A 136 0.24 -7.20 12.55
N MET A 137 0.88 -6.89 11.43
CA MET A 137 2.35 -6.80 11.35
C MET A 137 2.88 -5.70 12.26
N GLU A 138 2.22 -4.54 12.25
CA GLU A 138 2.58 -3.45 13.15
C GLU A 138 2.50 -3.88 14.63
N VAL A 139 1.42 -4.55 15.05
CA VAL A 139 1.32 -4.99 16.45
C VAL A 139 2.34 -6.05 16.82
N LYS A 140 2.64 -6.99 15.92
CA LYS A 140 3.56 -8.09 16.24
C LYS A 140 5.03 -7.69 16.20
N TYR A 141 5.43 -6.82 15.27
CA TYR A 141 6.83 -6.63 14.94
C TYR A 141 7.34 -5.20 15.17
N HIS A 142 6.51 -4.25 15.60
CA HIS A 142 6.96 -2.87 15.85
C HIS A 142 8.11 -2.79 16.86
N GLU A 143 7.99 -3.45 18.01
CA GLU A 143 9.04 -3.44 19.05
C GLU A 143 10.33 -4.08 18.55
N LYS A 144 10.24 -5.23 17.87
CA LYS A 144 11.41 -5.91 17.31
C LYS A 144 12.09 -5.07 16.23
N ALA A 145 11.32 -4.45 15.34
CA ALA A 145 11.84 -3.56 14.30
C ALA A 145 12.54 -2.33 14.90
N MET A 146 12.00 -1.76 15.99
CA MET A 146 12.67 -0.69 16.73
C MET A 146 13.97 -1.14 17.37
N GLU A 147 14.02 -2.35 17.95
CA GLU A 147 15.21 -2.91 18.59
C GLU A 147 16.35 -3.14 17.58
N THR A 148 16.02 -3.63 16.38
CA THR A 148 17.01 -3.97 15.35
C THR A 148 17.31 -2.83 14.38
N GLY A 149 16.49 -1.77 14.39
CA GLY A 149 16.59 -0.65 13.47
C GLY A 149 15.96 -0.89 12.10
N SER A 150 15.25 -2.01 11.88
CA SER A 150 14.55 -2.31 10.62
C SER A 150 13.38 -1.35 10.38
N LEU A 151 13.28 -0.81 9.16
CA LEU A 151 12.10 -0.09 8.69
C LEU A 151 11.11 -1.06 8.02
N VAL A 152 9.87 -1.11 8.54
CA VAL A 152 8.81 -1.94 7.95
C VAL A 152 7.72 -1.03 7.37
N ILE A 153 7.72 -0.88 6.05
CA ILE A 153 6.81 -0.01 5.31
C ILE A 153 5.89 -0.85 4.41
N SER A 154 4.58 -0.68 4.58
CA SER A 154 3.56 -1.40 3.81
C SER A 154 2.69 -0.44 3.01
N ALA A 155 1.99 -0.95 2.00
CA ALA A 155 1.10 -0.21 1.11
C ALA A 155 1.78 0.80 0.17
N CYS A 156 2.98 0.48 -0.31
CA CYS A 156 3.72 1.28 -1.29
C CYS A 156 3.36 0.94 -2.74
N GLY A 157 2.07 0.69 -2.97
CA GLY A 157 1.52 0.37 -4.28
C GLY A 157 0.43 1.36 -4.72
N PHE A 158 -0.26 1.00 -5.80
CA PHE A 158 -1.42 1.74 -6.30
C PHE A 158 -2.53 1.87 -5.25
N ASP A 159 -2.75 0.84 -4.43
CA ASP A 159 -3.77 0.80 -3.37
C ASP A 159 -3.26 1.47 -2.08
N SER A 160 -2.81 2.72 -2.17
CA SER A 160 -2.68 3.73 -1.08
C SER A 160 -1.87 4.96 -1.51
N VAL A 161 -0.80 4.80 -2.29
CA VAL A 161 0.11 5.93 -2.62
C VAL A 161 -0.62 7.09 -3.34
N PRO A 162 -1.43 6.86 -4.40
CA PRO A 162 -2.20 7.93 -5.03
C PRO A 162 -3.19 8.59 -4.07
N ALA A 163 -3.82 7.81 -3.17
CA ALA A 163 -4.78 8.32 -2.20
C ALA A 163 -4.11 9.24 -1.16
N GLU A 164 -2.95 8.85 -0.63
CA GLU A 164 -2.18 9.68 0.30
C GLU A 164 -1.65 10.95 -0.38
N LEU A 165 -1.02 10.82 -1.55
CA LEU A 165 -0.48 11.97 -2.28
C LEU A 165 -1.58 12.96 -2.67
N GLY A 166 -2.72 12.47 -3.17
CA GLY A 166 -3.83 13.34 -3.56
C GLY A 166 -4.57 13.95 -2.39
N TRP A 167 -4.67 13.23 -1.26
CA TRP A 167 -5.16 13.80 -0.01
C TRP A 167 -4.25 14.93 0.49
N MET A 168 -2.93 14.69 0.56
CA MET A 168 -1.96 15.71 0.97
C MET A 168 -2.00 16.92 0.04
N PHE A 169 -2.02 16.68 -1.28
CA PHE A 169 -2.11 17.75 -2.27
C PHE A 169 -3.37 18.60 -2.07
N ASN A 170 -4.55 17.98 -1.93
CA ASN A 170 -5.81 18.69 -1.69
C ASN A 170 -5.76 19.45 -0.37
N SER A 171 -5.29 18.81 0.70
CA SER A 171 -5.17 19.40 2.03
C SER A 171 -4.39 20.73 2.01
N LYS A 172 -3.29 20.80 1.24
CA LYS A 172 -2.46 22.00 1.15
C LYS A 172 -3.10 23.16 0.40
N GLN A 173 -4.16 22.92 -0.38
CA GLN A 173 -4.85 23.98 -1.13
C GLN A 173 -5.71 24.87 -0.22
N TRP A 174 -6.04 24.40 0.99
CA TRP A 174 -6.80 25.19 1.94
C TRP A 174 -5.86 26.17 2.63
N VAL A 175 -6.06 27.47 2.43
CA VAL A 175 -5.32 28.55 3.12
C VAL A 175 -6.24 29.23 4.13
N GLY A 176 -5.69 29.64 5.28
CA GLY A 176 -6.48 30.30 6.32
C GLY A 176 -7.18 31.57 5.81
N PRO A 177 -8.42 31.87 6.25
CA PRO A 177 -9.16 31.22 7.35
C PRO A 177 -9.90 29.93 6.95
N ALA A 178 -9.84 29.49 5.68
CA ALA A 178 -10.53 28.30 5.22
C ALA A 178 -9.87 27.00 5.72
N ALA A 179 -10.70 25.98 5.94
CA ALA A 179 -10.25 24.66 6.37
C ALA A 179 -11.13 23.53 5.81
N PRO A 180 -10.53 22.37 5.48
CA PRO A 180 -11.28 21.22 5.02
C PRO A 180 -12.01 20.56 6.18
N ASN A 181 -13.21 20.04 5.91
CA ASN A 181 -13.90 19.09 6.77
C ASN A 181 -13.80 17.67 6.20
N GLN A 182 -14.00 17.53 4.89
CA GLN A 182 -14.02 16.24 4.19
C GLN A 182 -13.25 16.33 2.88
N ILE A 183 -12.49 15.29 2.55
CA ILE A 183 -11.87 15.08 1.24
C ILE A 183 -12.30 13.69 0.76
N GLU A 184 -13.01 13.64 -0.37
CA GLU A 184 -13.42 12.39 -1.00
C GLU A 184 -12.62 12.14 -2.27
N ALA A 185 -11.99 10.98 -2.36
CA ALA A 185 -11.33 10.51 -3.58
C ALA A 185 -12.31 9.70 -4.44
N TYR A 186 -12.38 10.02 -5.74
CA TYR A 186 -13.19 9.32 -6.72
C TYR A 186 -12.26 8.63 -7.71
N LEU A 187 -12.20 7.30 -7.70
CA LEU A 187 -11.34 6.51 -8.57
C LEU A 187 -12.13 5.98 -9.78
N SER A 188 -11.76 6.38 -10.99
CA SER A 188 -12.29 5.80 -12.23
C SER A 188 -11.19 5.07 -12.98
N LEU A 189 -11.49 3.86 -13.44
CA LEU A 189 -10.63 3.09 -14.34
C LEU A 189 -11.08 3.32 -15.78
N GLU A 190 -10.16 3.63 -16.68
CA GLU A 190 -10.43 3.93 -18.09
C GLU A 190 -9.58 3.04 -18.99
N SER A 191 -10.16 2.52 -20.07
CA SER A 191 -9.42 1.75 -21.07
C SER A 191 -10.10 1.80 -22.43
N GLU A 192 -9.32 1.84 -23.50
CA GLU A 192 -9.79 1.68 -24.88
C GLU A 192 -10.20 0.25 -25.21
N LYS A 193 -9.73 -0.73 -24.42
CA LYS A 193 -10.07 -2.15 -24.55
C LYS A 193 -10.96 -2.57 -23.37
N ARG A 194 -10.40 -3.36 -22.45
CA ARG A 194 -11.09 -3.88 -21.28
C ARG A 194 -10.21 -3.72 -20.06
N ILE A 195 -10.81 -3.20 -18.98
CA ILE A 195 -10.19 -3.26 -17.65
C ILE A 195 -10.24 -4.69 -17.13
N VAL A 196 -9.06 -5.25 -16.88
CA VAL A 196 -8.89 -6.56 -16.26
C VAL A 196 -7.84 -6.49 -15.16
N GLY A 197 -8.23 -6.86 -13.94
CA GLY A 197 -7.36 -7.02 -12.79
C GLY A 197 -6.71 -8.40 -12.71
N ASN A 198 -5.59 -8.46 -12.00
CA ASN A 198 -4.91 -9.71 -11.70
C ASN A 198 -5.66 -10.53 -10.63
N PHE A 199 -5.57 -11.85 -10.70
CA PHE A 199 -6.18 -12.74 -9.71
C PHE A 199 -5.73 -12.49 -8.27
N GLY A 200 -4.47 -12.11 -8.03
CA GLY A 200 -3.98 -11.81 -6.68
C GLY A 200 -4.80 -10.73 -5.99
N THR A 201 -5.18 -9.66 -6.71
CA THR A 201 -6.05 -8.60 -6.18
C THR A 201 -7.44 -9.13 -5.81
N TYR A 202 -8.01 -9.99 -6.67
CA TYR A 202 -9.31 -10.60 -6.42
C TYR A 202 -9.26 -11.53 -5.19
N GLU A 203 -8.21 -12.34 -5.10
CA GLU A 203 -7.97 -13.24 -3.97
C GLU A 203 -7.83 -12.47 -2.65
N SER A 204 -7.06 -11.38 -2.62
CA SER A 204 -6.94 -10.50 -1.46
C SER A 204 -8.29 -9.89 -1.03
N ALA A 205 -9.16 -9.53 -1.97
CA ALA A 205 -10.50 -9.01 -1.68
C ALA A 205 -11.41 -10.09 -1.06
N VAL A 206 -11.40 -11.31 -1.63
CA VAL A 206 -12.16 -12.45 -1.10
C VAL A 206 -11.69 -12.83 0.30
N LEU A 207 -10.37 -12.91 0.51
CA LEU A 207 -9.78 -13.19 1.82
C LEU A 207 -10.01 -12.03 2.80
N GLY A 208 -10.15 -10.80 2.33
CA GLY A 208 -10.53 -9.65 3.16
C GLY A 208 -11.90 -9.83 3.81
N VAL A 209 -12.90 -10.31 3.07
CA VAL A 209 -14.22 -10.66 3.64
C VAL A 209 -14.12 -11.83 4.60
N ALA A 210 -13.36 -12.86 4.24
CA ALA A 210 -13.16 -14.04 5.10
C ALA A 210 -12.48 -13.70 6.44
N ASN A 211 -11.71 -12.60 6.50
CA ASN A 211 -10.95 -12.20 7.69
C ASN A 211 -11.46 -10.89 8.34
N ALA A 212 -12.69 -10.47 8.02
CA ALA A 212 -13.23 -9.20 8.51
C ALA A 212 -13.40 -9.16 10.04
N GLU A 213 -13.74 -10.30 10.66
CA GLU A 213 -13.92 -10.41 12.11
C GLU A 213 -12.59 -10.28 12.86
N GLN A 214 -11.53 -10.90 12.34
CA GLN A 214 -10.17 -10.82 12.89
C GLN A 214 -9.67 -9.38 12.90
N LEU A 215 -9.95 -8.60 11.85
CA LEU A 215 -9.63 -7.17 11.82
C LEU A 215 -10.38 -6.39 12.91
N VAL A 216 -11.66 -6.70 13.11
CA VAL A 216 -12.48 -6.04 14.13
C VAL A 216 -11.97 -6.39 15.52
N GLU A 217 -11.64 -7.66 15.77
CA GLU A 217 -11.08 -8.14 17.04
C GLU A 217 -9.72 -7.49 17.33
N LEU A 218 -8.82 -7.48 16.34
CA LEU A 218 -7.50 -6.83 16.42
C LEU A 218 -7.59 -5.33 16.73
N ARG A 219 -8.62 -4.64 16.21
CA ARG A 219 -8.87 -3.22 16.50
C ARG A 219 -9.48 -2.99 17.87
N ARG A 220 -10.22 -3.96 18.42
CA ARG A 220 -10.79 -3.91 19.78
C ARG A 220 -9.75 -4.20 20.84
N SER A 221 -8.76 -5.04 20.55
CA SER A 221 -7.71 -5.43 21.50
C SER A 221 -6.64 -4.36 21.72
N ARG A 222 -6.57 -3.33 20.86
CA ARG A 222 -5.54 -2.30 20.91
C ARG A 222 -6.03 -0.96 21.47
N PRO A 223 -5.12 -0.15 22.05
CA PRO A 223 -5.39 1.25 22.36
C PRO A 223 -5.88 2.02 21.13
N LYS A 224 -6.80 2.97 21.35
CA LYS A 224 -7.24 3.87 20.28
C LYS A 224 -6.13 4.85 19.97
N ARG A 225 -5.78 4.97 18.68
CA ARG A 225 -4.88 6.00 18.17
C ARG A 225 -5.44 7.41 18.40
N ALA A 226 -4.56 8.40 18.39
CA ALA A 226 -4.97 9.80 18.39
C ALA A 226 -5.99 10.10 17.28
N ARG A 227 -6.95 10.98 17.61
CA ARG A 227 -7.98 11.43 16.67
C ARG A 227 -7.64 12.84 16.20
N PRO A 228 -7.52 13.07 14.90
CA PRO A 228 -7.26 14.41 14.39
C PRO A 228 -8.41 15.37 14.72
N ALA A 229 -8.08 16.60 15.09
CA ALA A 229 -9.05 17.67 15.31
C ALA A 229 -9.51 18.23 13.95
N ILE A 230 -10.57 17.64 13.39
CA ILE A 230 -11.15 18.07 12.11
C ILE A 230 -12.25 19.11 12.39
N PRO A 231 -12.24 20.29 11.73
CA PRO A 231 -13.28 21.30 11.92
C PRO A 231 -14.67 20.82 11.50
N GLY A 232 -15.69 21.14 12.28
CA GLY A 232 -17.10 20.86 11.97
C GLY A 232 -17.57 19.44 12.32
N PRO A 233 -18.84 19.11 12.01
CA PRO A 233 -19.40 17.80 12.31
C PRO A 233 -18.84 16.70 11.40
N PHE A 234 -19.03 15.45 11.81
CA PHE A 234 -18.77 14.30 10.93
C PHE A 234 -19.66 14.37 9.69
N PRO A 235 -19.13 14.09 8.49
CA PRO A 235 -19.93 13.99 7.28
C PRO A 235 -21.05 12.94 7.44
N PRO A 236 -22.26 13.21 6.95
CA PRO A 236 -23.33 12.23 6.96
C PRO A 236 -22.93 11.00 6.12
N LYS A 237 -23.49 9.83 6.46
CA LYS A 237 -23.16 8.57 5.75
C LYS A 237 -23.49 8.58 4.25
N GLY A 238 -24.30 9.52 3.79
CA GLY A 238 -24.67 9.70 2.38
C GLY A 238 -25.45 8.51 1.80
N PRO A 239 -25.92 8.62 0.55
CA PRO A 239 -26.49 7.49 -0.18
C PRO A 239 -25.40 6.47 -0.54
N ILE A 240 -25.79 5.21 -0.75
CA ILE A 240 -24.88 4.14 -1.19
C ILE A 240 -24.31 4.47 -2.59
N ILE A 241 -25.16 5.01 -3.46
CA ILE A 241 -24.80 5.49 -4.79
C ILE A 241 -24.94 7.01 -4.80
N ASP A 242 -23.89 7.68 -5.19
CA ASP A 242 -23.80 9.14 -5.27
C ASP A 242 -23.54 9.56 -6.73
N HIS A 243 -24.00 10.75 -7.13
CA HIS A 243 -23.71 11.32 -8.44
C HIS A 243 -22.99 12.66 -8.26
N GLN A 244 -21.68 12.64 -8.47
CA GLN A 244 -20.84 13.81 -8.33
C GLN A 244 -20.84 14.60 -9.64
N LYS A 245 -21.74 15.58 -9.72
CA LYS A 245 -22.04 16.34 -10.95
C LYS A 245 -20.83 17.11 -11.48
N GLU A 246 -20.00 17.68 -10.60
CA GLU A 246 -18.85 18.50 -10.97
C GLU A 246 -17.79 17.71 -11.76
N ILE A 247 -17.69 16.40 -11.53
CA ILE A 247 -16.76 15.52 -12.23
C ILE A 247 -17.47 14.54 -13.18
N GLY A 248 -18.81 14.57 -13.24
CA GLY A 248 -19.63 13.74 -14.12
C GLY A 248 -19.54 12.24 -13.83
N LEU A 249 -19.42 11.84 -12.56
CA LEU A 249 -19.30 10.43 -12.17
C LEU A 249 -20.40 9.99 -11.22
N TRP A 250 -20.97 8.83 -11.50
CA TRP A 250 -21.65 8.03 -10.49
C TRP A 250 -20.60 7.34 -9.63
N ALA A 251 -20.88 7.17 -8.35
CA ALA A 251 -19.90 6.68 -7.40
C ALA A 251 -20.52 5.76 -6.35
N VAL A 252 -19.78 4.73 -5.95
CA VAL A 252 -20.13 3.85 -4.81
C VAL A 252 -18.94 3.79 -3.87
N LYS A 253 -19.21 3.73 -2.56
CA LYS A 253 -18.16 3.62 -1.55
C LYS A 253 -17.28 2.39 -1.79
N LEU A 254 -15.97 2.58 -1.79
CA LEU A 254 -15.00 1.50 -1.89
C LEU A 254 -14.51 1.11 -0.49
N PRO A 255 -14.70 -0.15 -0.05
CA PRO A 255 -14.00 -0.67 1.11
C PRO A 255 -12.55 -1.00 0.69
N SER A 256 -11.65 -0.01 0.75
CA SER A 256 -10.22 -0.18 0.40
C SER A 256 -9.26 0.14 1.55
N ALA A 257 -8.01 -0.29 1.37
CA ALA A 257 -6.89 0.02 2.24
C ALA A 257 -6.58 1.52 2.26
N ASP A 258 -6.79 2.24 1.15
CA ASP A 258 -6.52 3.68 1.04
C ASP A 258 -7.03 4.50 2.24
N SER A 259 -8.30 4.29 2.61
CA SER A 259 -8.94 5.05 3.68
C SER A 259 -8.38 4.72 5.07
N ILE A 260 -7.82 3.51 5.23
CA ILE A 260 -7.18 3.06 6.45
C ILE A 260 -5.78 3.67 6.55
N VAL A 261 -5.03 3.67 5.44
CA VAL A 261 -3.68 4.24 5.39
C VAL A 261 -3.72 5.75 5.60
N VAL A 262 -4.57 6.50 4.89
CA VAL A 262 -4.71 7.95 5.11
C VAL A 262 -5.12 8.26 6.55
N ARG A 263 -6.01 7.46 7.16
CA ARG A 263 -6.39 7.63 8.56
C ARG A 263 -5.23 7.35 9.51
N ARG A 264 -4.38 6.36 9.21
CA ARG A 264 -3.16 6.07 9.98
C ARG A 264 -2.21 7.26 9.90
N THR A 265 -1.97 7.81 8.72
CA THR A 265 -1.15 9.00 8.49
C THR A 265 -1.67 10.21 9.28
N LEU A 266 -2.99 10.47 9.23
CA LEU A 266 -3.63 11.52 10.02
C LEU A 266 -3.45 11.35 11.54
N ALA A 267 -3.57 10.11 12.05
CA ALA A 267 -3.35 9.84 13.46
C ALA A 267 -1.89 10.07 13.86
N THR A 268 -0.94 9.59 13.06
CA THR A 268 0.49 9.82 13.26
C THR A 268 0.84 11.31 13.27
N LEU A 269 0.26 12.11 12.37
CA LEU A 269 0.47 13.57 12.33
C LEU A 269 -0.23 14.30 13.49
N THR A 270 -1.26 13.71 14.08
CA THR A 270 -1.88 14.28 15.29
C THR A 270 -0.91 14.16 16.48
N GLU A 271 -0.19 13.05 16.57
CA GLU A 271 0.84 12.81 17.58
C GLU A 271 2.14 13.56 17.25
N ASN A 272 2.44 13.73 15.96
CA ASN A 272 3.66 14.34 15.45
C ASN A 272 3.34 15.43 14.41
N PRO A 273 2.88 16.63 14.83
CA PRO A 273 2.40 17.67 13.91
C PRO A 273 3.44 18.20 12.92
N ARG A 274 4.72 17.98 13.22
CA ARG A 274 5.84 18.39 12.36
C ARG A 274 6.39 17.25 11.51
N GLY A 275 5.70 16.10 11.46
CA GLY A 275 6.19 14.86 10.85
C GLY A 275 7.05 14.03 11.82
N LEU A 276 7.27 12.77 11.45
CA LEU A 276 8.16 11.86 12.19
C LEU A 276 9.62 12.24 11.94
N PRO A 277 10.45 12.41 12.99
CA PRO A 277 11.87 12.65 12.82
C PRO A 277 12.56 11.43 12.19
N GLY A 278 13.49 11.68 11.27
CA GLY A 278 14.40 10.66 10.76
C GLY A 278 15.57 10.40 11.72
N LEU A 279 16.24 9.26 11.56
CA LEU A 279 17.37 8.86 12.41
C LEU A 279 18.59 9.80 12.29
N ASP A 280 18.89 10.26 11.07
CA ASP A 280 20.08 11.09 10.76
C ASP A 280 19.73 12.34 9.94
N GLU A 281 18.72 13.10 10.36
CA GLU A 281 18.31 14.32 9.64
C GLU A 281 19.32 15.48 9.85
N SER A 282 19.74 16.10 8.76
CA SER A 282 20.42 17.40 8.80
C SER A 282 19.45 18.51 9.25
N LEU A 283 19.98 19.63 9.77
CA LEU A 283 19.15 20.79 10.13
C LEU A 283 18.24 21.25 8.98
N GLU A 284 18.77 21.24 7.75
CA GLU A 284 18.00 21.58 6.55
C GLU A 284 16.85 20.58 6.29
N GLN A 285 17.08 19.29 6.53
CA GLN A 285 16.04 18.26 6.38
C GLN A 285 14.96 18.40 7.44
N ILE A 286 15.33 18.70 8.68
CA ILE A 286 14.39 18.99 9.77
C ILE A 286 13.50 20.16 9.36
N GLU A 287 14.08 21.30 8.99
CA GLU A 287 13.31 22.49 8.58
C GLU A 287 12.35 22.19 7.43
N LYS A 288 12.82 21.48 6.40
CA LYS A 288 11.99 21.06 5.25
C LYS A 288 10.84 20.15 5.68
N ARG A 289 11.10 19.18 6.56
CA ARG A 289 10.09 18.26 7.09
C ARG A 289 9.03 19.03 7.89
N GLU A 290 9.45 19.85 8.84
CA GLU A 290 8.54 20.63 9.69
C GLU A 290 7.69 21.59 8.85
N ALA A 291 8.33 22.31 7.91
CA ALA A 291 7.64 23.23 7.01
C ALA A 291 6.64 22.51 6.10
N PHE A 292 6.96 21.29 5.65
CA PHE A 292 6.01 20.52 4.84
C PHE A 292 4.81 20.05 5.66
N TRP A 293 5.04 19.34 6.77
CA TRP A 293 3.95 18.68 7.52
C TRP A 293 3.05 19.67 8.27
N SER A 294 3.58 20.82 8.69
CA SER A 294 2.77 21.88 9.31
C SER A 294 1.73 22.49 8.36
N THR A 295 1.87 22.32 7.04
CA THR A 295 0.87 22.79 6.06
C THR A 295 -0.29 21.80 5.86
N ILE A 296 -0.17 20.59 6.39
CA ILE A 296 -1.18 19.55 6.24
C ILE A 296 -2.28 19.76 7.28
N LYS A 297 -3.52 19.86 6.78
CA LYS A 297 -4.73 20.07 7.57
C LYS A 297 -5.52 18.76 7.63
N PRO A 298 -5.96 18.34 8.82
CA PRO A 298 -6.73 17.12 8.94
C PRO A 298 -8.11 17.27 8.27
N ALA A 299 -8.58 16.20 7.64
CA ALA A 299 -9.91 16.11 7.06
C ALA A 299 -10.45 14.67 7.10
N HIS A 300 -11.76 14.50 7.11
CA HIS A 300 -12.37 13.19 6.95
C HIS A 300 -12.10 12.68 5.54
N PHE A 301 -11.49 11.50 5.43
CA PHE A 301 -11.13 10.92 4.14
C PHE A 301 -11.95 9.68 3.80
N GLY A 302 -12.31 9.54 2.53
CA GLY A 302 -12.98 8.38 1.99
C GLY A 302 -12.69 8.20 0.51
N VAL A 303 -12.81 6.96 0.04
CA VAL A 303 -12.60 6.59 -1.37
C VAL A 303 -13.88 6.00 -1.94
N LYS A 304 -14.21 6.41 -3.16
CA LYS A 304 -15.34 5.89 -3.95
C LYS A 304 -14.85 5.39 -5.29
N LEU A 305 -15.42 4.28 -5.77
CA LEU A 305 -15.28 3.85 -7.17
C LEU A 305 -16.26 4.62 -8.03
N GLY A 306 -15.74 5.29 -9.04
CA GLY A 306 -16.47 6.10 -10.00
C GLY A 306 -16.72 5.38 -11.32
N SER A 307 -17.85 5.67 -11.95
CA SER A 307 -18.14 5.31 -13.34
C SER A 307 -18.95 6.41 -14.02
N LYS A 308 -18.72 6.63 -15.31
CA LYS A 308 -19.54 7.53 -16.14
C LYS A 308 -20.99 7.04 -16.31
N THR A 309 -21.26 5.77 -15.99
CA THR A 309 -22.58 5.16 -16.17
C THR A 309 -23.08 4.47 -14.90
N LEU A 310 -24.39 4.52 -14.67
CA LEU A 310 -25.04 3.75 -13.60
C LEU A 310 -24.83 2.24 -13.74
N LEU A 311 -24.81 1.72 -14.97
CA LEU A 311 -24.56 0.30 -15.23
C LEU A 311 -23.18 -0.14 -14.71
N GLY A 312 -22.16 0.72 -14.83
CA GLY A 312 -20.85 0.47 -14.24
C GLY A 312 -20.89 0.33 -12.73
N ILE A 313 -21.65 1.19 -12.04
CA ILE A 313 -21.86 1.12 -10.60
C ILE A 313 -22.58 -0.17 -10.20
N PHE A 314 -23.64 -0.56 -10.91
CA PHE A 314 -24.33 -1.82 -10.64
C PHE A 314 -23.42 -3.04 -10.81
N ARG A 315 -22.48 -3.01 -11.77
CA ARG A 315 -21.47 -4.07 -11.90
C ARG A 315 -20.52 -4.11 -10.70
N PHE A 316 -20.05 -2.97 -10.19
CA PHE A 316 -19.23 -2.93 -8.97
C PHE A 316 -19.98 -3.51 -7.78
N ILE A 317 -21.24 -3.11 -7.59
CA ILE A 317 -22.09 -3.62 -6.51
C ILE A 317 -22.31 -5.13 -6.68
N ALA A 318 -22.60 -5.62 -7.88
CA ALA A 318 -22.79 -7.05 -8.12
C ALA A 318 -21.57 -7.89 -7.75
N VAL A 319 -20.37 -7.48 -8.15
CA VAL A 319 -19.13 -8.16 -7.78
C VAL A 319 -18.89 -8.10 -6.27
N GLY A 320 -19.12 -6.94 -5.65
CA GLY A 320 -19.03 -6.78 -4.19
C GLY A 320 -20.01 -7.67 -3.44
N MET A 321 -21.24 -7.83 -3.94
CA MET A 321 -22.24 -8.75 -3.37
C MET A 321 -21.83 -10.21 -3.48
N PHE A 322 -21.28 -10.65 -4.62
CA PHE A 322 -20.78 -12.02 -4.75
C PHE A 322 -19.67 -12.30 -3.75
N ILE A 323 -18.70 -11.38 -3.62
CA ILE A 323 -17.60 -11.50 -2.66
C ILE A 323 -18.14 -11.49 -1.22
N GLY A 324 -19.05 -10.58 -0.90
CA GLY A 324 -19.64 -10.45 0.44
C GLY A 324 -20.45 -11.66 0.88
N LEU A 325 -21.30 -12.20 -0.01
CA LEU A 325 -22.18 -13.34 0.31
C LEU A 325 -21.43 -14.67 0.36
N LEU A 326 -20.45 -14.87 -0.54
CA LEU A 326 -19.77 -16.15 -0.68
C LEU A 326 -18.42 -16.19 0.03
N GLY A 327 -17.80 -15.06 0.34
CA GLY A 327 -16.43 -14.99 0.87
C GLY A 327 -16.25 -15.58 2.27
N SER A 328 -17.26 -15.45 3.13
CA SER A 328 -17.19 -15.89 4.53
C SER A 328 -17.20 -17.42 4.67
N ASN A 329 -18.01 -18.14 3.88
CA ASN A 329 -18.08 -19.60 3.93
C ASN A 329 -16.97 -20.24 3.07
N ALA A 330 -16.41 -21.37 3.51
CA ALA A 330 -15.35 -22.09 2.81
C ALA A 330 -15.75 -22.55 1.40
N ILE A 331 -16.98 -23.08 1.21
CA ILE A 331 -17.47 -23.52 -0.10
C ILE A 331 -17.65 -22.32 -1.04
N GLY A 332 -18.25 -21.24 -0.56
CA GLY A 332 -18.43 -20.02 -1.33
C GLY A 332 -17.10 -19.39 -1.74
N ARG A 333 -16.15 -19.31 -0.81
CA ARG A 333 -14.78 -18.85 -1.07
C ARG A 333 -14.09 -19.72 -2.12
N TRP A 334 -14.21 -21.04 -2.02
CA TRP A 334 -13.69 -21.94 -3.03
C TRP A 334 -14.28 -21.65 -4.41
N LEU A 335 -15.60 -21.42 -4.53
CA LEU A 335 -16.26 -21.05 -5.79
C LEU A 335 -15.69 -19.75 -6.38
N LEU A 336 -15.59 -18.70 -5.56
CA LEU A 336 -15.03 -17.40 -5.98
C LEU A 336 -13.61 -17.57 -6.54
N LEU A 337 -12.73 -18.28 -5.81
CA LEU A 337 -11.33 -18.46 -6.19
C LEU A 337 -11.14 -19.46 -7.35
N LYS A 338 -12.05 -20.45 -7.48
CA LYS A 338 -12.02 -21.40 -8.60
C LYS A 338 -12.44 -20.73 -9.90
N PHE A 339 -13.49 -19.91 -9.87
CA PHE A 339 -14.12 -19.27 -11.03
C PHE A 339 -14.13 -17.72 -10.96
N PRO A 340 -12.96 -17.07 -10.80
CA PRO A 340 -12.89 -15.63 -10.56
C PRO A 340 -13.50 -14.81 -11.69
N SER A 341 -13.36 -15.25 -12.94
CA SER A 341 -13.91 -14.54 -14.09
C SER A 341 -15.43 -14.59 -14.17
N PHE A 342 -16.07 -15.63 -13.65
CA PHE A 342 -17.53 -15.68 -13.59
C PHE A 342 -18.06 -14.71 -12.51
N PHE A 343 -17.56 -14.84 -11.28
CA PHE A 343 -18.01 -14.05 -10.14
C PHE A 343 -17.50 -12.60 -10.13
N SER A 344 -16.60 -12.23 -11.03
CA SER A 344 -16.19 -10.84 -11.26
C SER A 344 -16.75 -10.24 -12.55
N LEU A 345 -17.66 -10.92 -13.24
CA LEU A 345 -18.18 -10.49 -14.54
C LEU A 345 -17.03 -10.25 -15.56
N GLY A 346 -15.97 -11.03 -15.43
CA GLY A 346 -14.74 -11.05 -16.21
C GLY A 346 -13.78 -9.90 -15.95
N TRP A 347 -13.95 -9.12 -14.87
CA TRP A 347 -12.96 -8.14 -14.43
C TRP A 347 -11.69 -8.76 -13.87
N PHE A 348 -11.72 -10.00 -13.37
CA PHE A 348 -10.53 -10.68 -12.85
C PHE A 348 -10.30 -12.03 -13.53
N ARG A 349 -9.03 -12.33 -13.84
CA ARG A 349 -8.62 -13.59 -14.50
C ARG A 349 -7.37 -14.17 -13.85
N LYS A 350 -7.28 -15.51 -13.81
CA LYS A 350 -6.10 -16.23 -13.27
C LYS A 350 -4.80 -15.90 -14.00
N LYS A 351 -4.85 -15.75 -15.33
CA LYS A 351 -3.70 -15.32 -16.14
C LYS A 351 -3.42 -13.81 -16.05
N GLY A 352 -4.30 -13.04 -15.40
CA GLY A 352 -4.24 -11.58 -15.37
C GLY A 352 -4.67 -10.92 -16.69
N PRO A 353 -4.42 -9.60 -16.83
CA PRO A 353 -4.55 -8.88 -18.09
C PRO A 353 -3.41 -9.23 -19.07
N SER A 354 -3.72 -9.14 -20.36
CA SER A 354 -2.73 -9.11 -21.45
C SER A 354 -1.97 -7.79 -21.46
N GLU A 355 -0.82 -7.75 -22.14
CA GLU A 355 -0.03 -6.51 -22.27
C GLU A 355 -0.79 -5.38 -22.94
N ASP A 356 -1.63 -5.72 -23.92
CA ASP A 356 -2.47 -4.78 -24.63
C ASP A 356 -3.55 -4.18 -23.73
N GLU A 357 -4.21 -5.00 -22.90
CA GLU A 357 -5.17 -4.51 -21.92
C GLU A 357 -4.46 -3.60 -20.89
N VAL A 358 -3.27 -3.97 -20.41
CA VAL A 358 -2.47 -3.12 -19.50
C VAL A 358 -2.09 -1.80 -20.16
N ARG A 359 -1.59 -1.83 -21.40
CA ARG A 359 -1.14 -0.63 -22.13
C ARG A 359 -2.29 0.33 -22.42
N SER A 360 -3.47 -0.21 -22.70
CA SER A 360 -4.68 0.59 -22.96
C SER A 360 -5.35 1.10 -21.69
N ALA A 361 -4.93 0.63 -20.50
CA ALA A 361 -5.57 0.96 -19.24
C ALA A 361 -4.89 2.15 -18.56
N SER A 362 -5.73 3.02 -18.00
CA SER A 362 -5.32 4.13 -17.13
C SER A 362 -6.33 4.27 -15.99
N PHE A 363 -5.99 5.11 -15.03
CA PHE A 363 -6.92 5.51 -13.98
C PHE A 363 -6.88 7.02 -13.80
N LYS A 364 -7.97 7.56 -13.26
CA LYS A 364 -8.08 8.94 -12.81
C LYS A 364 -8.62 8.98 -11.41
N MET A 365 -8.02 9.80 -10.56
CA MET A 365 -8.50 10.06 -9.21
C MET A 365 -8.76 11.55 -9.03
N TRP A 366 -10.00 11.89 -8.68
CA TRP A 366 -10.39 13.25 -8.31
C TRP A 366 -10.48 13.35 -6.80
N PHE A 367 -9.93 14.41 -6.22
CA PHE A 367 -9.98 14.68 -4.78
C PHE A 367 -10.86 15.91 -4.56
N VAL A 368 -12.09 15.68 -4.13
CA VAL A 368 -13.08 16.73 -3.89
C VAL A 368 -13.08 17.08 -2.40
N GLY A 369 -12.65 18.29 -2.09
CA GLY A 369 -12.66 18.82 -0.73
C GLY A 369 -13.94 19.62 -0.45
N ARG A 370 -14.54 19.40 0.72
CA ARG A 370 -15.64 20.21 1.27
C ARG A 370 -15.24 20.69 2.66
N GLY A 371 -15.53 21.94 2.97
CA GLY A 371 -15.05 22.56 4.20
C GLY A 371 -15.73 23.89 4.48
N PHE A 372 -15.09 24.70 5.30
CA PHE A 372 -15.59 26.00 5.72
C PHE A 372 -14.72 27.11 5.14
N SER A 373 -15.35 28.23 4.78
CA SER A 373 -14.65 29.46 4.40
C SER A 373 -13.90 30.09 5.58
N ASP A 374 -14.39 29.86 6.81
CA ASP A 374 -13.77 30.31 8.05
C ASP A 374 -13.95 29.26 9.16
N MET A 375 -12.84 28.89 9.82
CA MET A 375 -12.83 27.95 10.94
C MET A 375 -13.70 28.38 12.12
N ASN A 376 -13.94 29.68 12.32
CA ASN A 376 -14.77 30.17 13.43
C ASN A 376 -16.25 29.77 13.27
N VAL A 377 -16.74 29.64 12.03
CA VAL A 377 -18.11 29.20 11.71
C VAL A 377 -18.34 27.73 12.13
N SER A 378 -17.28 26.94 12.26
CA SER A 378 -17.37 25.52 12.66
C SER A 378 -17.68 25.33 14.15
N ARG A 379 -17.33 26.30 15.02
CA ARG A 379 -17.52 26.20 16.48
C ARG A 379 -18.98 26.39 16.89
N ASP A 380 -19.72 27.27 16.22
CA ASP A 380 -21.12 27.54 16.54
C ASP A 380 -22.08 26.39 16.21
N LYS A 381 -21.79 25.61 15.15
CA LYS A 381 -22.63 24.45 14.76
C LYS A 381 -22.37 23.18 15.57
N SER A 382 -21.39 23.19 16.47
CA SER A 382 -21.10 22.05 17.37
C SER A 382 -21.84 22.13 18.71
N LYS A 383 -22.58 23.23 18.94
CA LYS A 383 -23.35 23.50 20.18
C LYS A 383 -24.87 23.36 20.02
N THR A 384 -25.33 22.88 18.87
CA THR A 384 -26.74 22.56 18.55
C THR A 384 -26.79 21.16 17.97
#